data_AF-A0A7I8VB11-F1
#
_entry.id   AF-A0A7I8VB11-F1
#
_cell.length_a   1.000
_cell.length_b   1.000
_cell.length_c   1.000
_cell.angle_alpha   90.00
_cell.angle_beta   90.00
_cell.angle_gamma   90.00
#
_symmetry.space_group_name_H-M   'P 1'
#
loop_
_entity.id
_entity.type
_entity.pdbx_description
1 polymer ?
#
loop_
_entity_poly.entity_id
_entity_poly.type
_entity_poly.pdbx_seq_one_letter_code
_entity_poly.pdbx_strand_id
1 'polypeptide(L)'
;MSRWFQYMVGVIHIDWKPTTGKQASLSNSELALNVKLGYRDERTNWTVMAQSTEKRSLDCVKEKDYYECDIIPLYEIGSVHHDFYLLNLMYNTTKVRDLQIDSIYLHVILQTGGFTRVWLSLKTVTFPLIIGLVIFFWNRIRKLSRSANLLEKIIFGMGLTLAFLDCPIEWLTLGMKIPFMLLLNDIRQGIFYCALLSFWIVFCGEHMMDKVIRNRVSVYWKELTAVGIGSLCLFIFEICERGVQLTNPFFTIWADNIGKRVAVKEGNWKWGTGSWHASEDDDSENLDLDETQPLEYTSAFFTGVFCMWNIYAGSLLFLYAPSKKNPNLPEDEQSDERGEEIEFSQINSEAVALAPRSRENDGQNSFLSTLQKSAMD
;
A
#
# COMPACT_ATOMS: atom_id res chain seq x y z
N MET A 1 -19.02 -10.94 20.96
CA MET A 1 -18.04 -10.78 19.87
C MET A 1 -17.71 -12.16 19.31
N SER A 2 -17.27 -12.24 18.06
CA SER A 2 -16.96 -13.51 17.39
C SER A 2 -15.50 -13.57 17.02
N ARG A 3 -14.90 -14.77 17.04
CA ARG A 3 -13.49 -14.99 16.63
C ARG A 3 -13.21 -14.65 15.17
N TRP A 4 -14.27 -14.52 14.36
CA TRP A 4 -14.18 -14.05 12.99
C TRP A 4 -13.82 -12.57 12.87
N PHE A 5 -13.93 -11.80 13.96
CA PHE A 5 -13.43 -10.44 14.05
C PHE A 5 -11.94 -10.51 14.36
N GLN A 6 -11.10 -10.18 13.38
CA GLN A 6 -9.64 -10.38 13.50
C GLN A 6 -8.99 -9.32 14.40
N TYR A 7 -9.51 -8.09 14.38
CA TYR A 7 -9.03 -7.00 15.22
C TYR A 7 -10.18 -6.10 15.66
N MET A 8 -9.91 -5.28 16.67
CA MET A 8 -10.84 -4.27 17.16
C MET A 8 -10.06 -3.02 17.55
N VAL A 9 -10.48 -1.88 17.02
CA VAL A 9 -9.96 -0.55 17.34
C VAL A 9 -11.08 0.24 18.01
N GLY A 10 -10.77 0.85 19.15
CA GLY A 10 -11.64 1.80 19.82
C GLY A 10 -11.11 3.21 19.66
N VAL A 11 -11.95 4.10 19.16
CA VAL A 11 -11.69 5.55 19.15
C VAL A 11 -12.78 6.27 19.94
N ILE A 12 -12.38 7.28 20.70
CA ILE A 12 -13.26 8.04 21.58
C ILE A 12 -13.40 9.47 21.07
N HIS A 13 -14.65 9.93 21.01
CA HIS A 13 -15.01 11.30 20.71
C HIS A 13 -15.70 11.89 21.95
N ILE A 14 -15.27 13.07 22.39
CA ILE A 14 -15.74 13.69 23.64
C ILE A 14 -16.22 15.10 23.33
N ASP A 15 -17.48 15.36 23.63
CA ASP A 15 -18.08 16.69 23.50
C ASP A 15 -17.94 17.44 24.82
N TRP A 16 -17.37 18.65 24.74
CA TRP A 16 -17.17 19.49 25.92
C TRP A 16 -18.07 20.72 25.88
N LYS A 17 -18.69 21.04 27.01
CA LYS A 17 -19.44 22.28 27.23
C LYS A 17 -18.65 23.22 28.15
N PRO A 18 -18.65 24.53 27.89
CA PRO A 18 -18.02 25.50 28.78
C PRO A 18 -18.76 25.57 30.12
N THR A 19 -18.02 25.57 31.22
CA THR A 19 -18.57 25.91 32.53
C THR A 19 -18.92 27.40 32.52
N THR A 20 -20.16 27.72 32.88
CA THR A 20 -20.79 29.06 32.74
C THR A 20 -19.85 30.23 33.07
N GLY A 21 -19.64 31.12 32.09
CA GLY A 21 -19.02 32.43 32.27
C GLY A 21 -17.52 32.54 31.98
N LYS A 22 -16.83 31.47 31.55
CA LYS A 22 -15.40 31.53 31.21
C LYS A 22 -15.10 30.99 29.81
N GLN A 23 -14.31 31.73 29.06
CA GLN A 23 -13.74 31.30 27.80
C GLN A 23 -12.45 30.51 28.10
N ALA A 24 -12.54 29.19 28.07
CA ALA A 24 -11.37 28.34 28.28
C ALA A 24 -10.54 28.28 26.99
N SER A 25 -9.25 28.62 27.10
CA SER A 25 -8.27 28.35 26.04
C SER A 25 -7.77 26.92 26.21
N LEU A 26 -8.18 26.02 25.32
CA LEU A 26 -7.81 24.60 25.35
C LEU A 26 -6.43 24.31 24.75
N SER A 27 -5.72 25.31 24.22
CA SER A 27 -4.41 25.13 23.59
C SER A 27 -3.44 24.34 24.50
N ASN A 28 -3.04 23.15 24.07
CA ASN A 28 -2.15 22.21 24.78
C ASN A 28 -2.70 21.65 26.11
N SER A 29 -4.02 21.45 26.20
CA SER A 29 -4.61 20.73 27.34
C SER A 29 -4.37 19.23 27.22
N GLU A 30 -3.97 18.59 28.32
CA GLU A 30 -3.77 17.14 28.40
C GLU A 30 -4.90 16.50 29.20
N LEU A 31 -5.52 15.48 28.62
CA LEU A 31 -6.47 14.59 29.25
C LEU A 31 -5.74 13.32 29.70
N ALA A 32 -5.73 13.04 31.00
CA ALA A 32 -5.23 11.77 31.51
C ALA A 32 -6.40 10.78 31.62
N LEU A 33 -6.34 9.71 30.85
CA LEU A 33 -7.32 8.62 30.81
C LEU A 33 -6.73 7.39 31.48
N ASN A 34 -7.28 6.98 32.61
CA ASN A 34 -7.04 5.69 33.21
C ASN A 34 -8.05 4.69 32.62
N VAL A 35 -7.52 3.82 31.77
CA VAL A 35 -8.31 2.89 30.96
C VAL A 35 -8.06 1.48 31.47
N LYS A 36 -9.15 0.73 31.67
CA LYS A 36 -9.10 -0.71 31.99
C LYS A 36 -9.95 -1.46 30.98
N LEU A 37 -9.33 -2.40 30.28
CA LEU A 37 -10.01 -3.32 29.39
C LEU A 37 -10.06 -4.70 30.06
N GLY A 38 -11.27 -5.22 30.25
CA GLY A 38 -11.54 -6.56 30.75
C GLY A 38 -12.24 -7.41 29.71
N TYR A 39 -12.13 -8.72 29.84
CA TYR A 39 -12.85 -9.69 29.02
C TYR A 39 -13.51 -10.76 29.89
N ARG A 40 -14.48 -11.44 29.30
CA ARG A 40 -15.22 -12.53 29.92
C ARG A 40 -15.83 -13.43 28.85
N ASP A 41 -15.84 -14.73 29.12
CA ASP A 41 -16.53 -15.73 28.32
C ASP A 41 -17.78 -16.19 29.09
N GLU A 42 -18.84 -16.58 28.37
CA GLU A 42 -20.27 -16.63 28.74
C GLU A 42 -20.71 -16.70 30.22
N ARG A 43 -19.95 -17.24 31.18
CA ARG A 43 -20.24 -17.24 32.63
C ARG A 43 -19.06 -17.08 33.59
N THR A 44 -17.86 -16.71 33.14
CA THR A 44 -16.71 -16.53 34.05
C THR A 44 -16.73 -15.17 34.77
N ASN A 45 -15.81 -14.94 35.72
CA ASN A 45 -15.59 -13.61 36.29
C ASN A 45 -14.81 -12.73 35.29
N TRP A 46 -15.00 -11.42 35.36
CA TRP A 46 -14.25 -10.47 34.53
C TRP A 46 -12.76 -10.54 34.85
N THR A 47 -11.94 -10.76 33.82
CA THR A 47 -10.48 -10.73 33.91
C THR A 47 -9.93 -9.50 33.21
N VAL A 48 -8.99 -8.80 33.86
CA VAL A 48 -8.35 -7.62 33.27
C VAL A 48 -7.39 -8.08 32.18
N MET A 49 -7.57 -7.56 30.96
CA MET A 49 -6.66 -7.76 29.83
C MET A 49 -5.48 -6.80 29.90
N ALA A 50 -5.78 -5.51 30.04
CA ALA A 50 -4.81 -4.45 30.06
C ALA A 50 -5.35 -3.28 30.88
N GLN A 51 -4.44 -2.60 31.58
CA GLN A 51 -4.72 -1.37 32.30
C GLN A 51 -3.56 -0.42 32.08
N SER A 52 -3.85 0.79 31.63
CA SER A 52 -2.84 1.86 31.52
C SER A 52 -3.46 3.22 31.83
N THR A 53 -2.60 4.14 32.25
CA THR A 53 -2.96 5.56 32.35
C THR A 53 -2.26 6.30 31.23
N GLU A 54 -3.03 6.63 30.20
CA GLU A 54 -2.54 7.28 29.00
C GLU A 54 -2.87 8.77 29.02
N LYS A 55 -1.92 9.59 28.59
CA LYS A 55 -2.14 11.02 28.39
C LYS A 55 -2.44 11.27 26.92
N ARG A 56 -3.46 12.09 26.67
CA ARG A 56 -3.88 12.49 25.33
C ARG A 56 -3.99 13.99 25.28
N SER A 57 -3.32 14.60 24.30
CA SER A 57 -3.47 16.03 24.05
C SER A 57 -4.80 16.27 23.33
N LEU A 58 -5.59 17.20 23.88
CA LEU A 58 -6.84 17.67 23.31
C LEU A 58 -6.53 18.80 22.33
N ASP A 59 -6.94 18.62 21.08
CA ASP A 59 -7.04 19.70 20.10
C ASP A 59 -8.52 19.89 19.80
N CYS A 60 -9.04 21.09 20.07
CA CYS A 60 -10.46 21.33 20.04
C CYS A 60 -10.76 22.68 19.41
N VAL A 61 -11.75 22.67 18.53
CA VAL A 61 -12.26 23.85 17.86
C VAL A 61 -13.56 24.24 18.54
N LYS A 62 -13.73 25.53 18.83
CA LYS A 62 -14.97 26.03 19.41
C LYS A 62 -16.03 26.10 18.31
N GLU A 63 -17.14 25.39 18.49
CA GLU A 63 -18.29 25.44 17.62
C GLU A 63 -19.53 25.93 18.39
N LYS A 64 -19.93 27.19 18.15
CA LYS A 64 -21.05 27.88 18.83
C LYS A 64 -20.99 27.75 20.37
N ASP A 65 -21.69 26.75 20.92
CA ASP A 65 -21.92 26.51 22.35
C ASP A 65 -21.18 25.28 22.91
N TYR A 66 -20.53 24.48 22.07
CA TYR A 66 -19.70 23.35 22.47
C TYR A 66 -18.28 23.45 21.89
N TYR A 67 -17.37 22.65 22.42
CA TYR A 67 -16.05 22.44 21.84
C TYR A 67 -16.03 21.05 21.22
N GLU A 68 -15.90 21.02 19.90
CA GLU A 68 -15.68 19.79 19.15
C GLU A 68 -14.18 19.50 19.19
N CYS A 69 -13.82 18.31 19.64
CA CYS A 69 -12.42 17.90 19.77
C CYS A 69 -12.10 16.80 18.76
N ASP A 70 -10.84 16.75 18.34
CA ASP A 70 -10.37 15.66 17.48
C ASP A 70 -10.60 14.29 18.13
N ILE A 71 -10.91 13.31 17.29
CA ILE A 71 -11.11 11.92 17.69
C ILE A 71 -9.81 11.37 18.29
N ILE A 72 -9.91 10.73 19.45
CA ILE A 72 -8.76 10.22 20.19
C ILE A 72 -8.65 8.70 20.00
N PRO A 73 -7.52 8.17 19.51
CA PRO A 73 -7.28 6.73 19.49
C PRO A 73 -7.10 6.20 20.92
N LEU A 74 -7.96 5.25 21.30
CA LEU A 74 -8.03 4.73 22.66
C LEU A 74 -7.29 3.39 22.78
N TYR A 75 -7.68 2.39 21.99
CA TYR A 75 -7.05 1.08 22.01
C TYR A 75 -7.10 0.39 20.66
N GLU A 76 -6.14 -0.49 20.43
CA GLU A 76 -6.12 -1.42 19.31
C GLU A 76 -5.74 -2.81 19.82
N ILE A 77 -6.61 -3.80 19.57
CA ILE A 77 -6.34 -5.21 19.89
C ILE A 77 -6.31 -6.04 18.62
N GLY A 78 -5.21 -6.78 18.45
CA GLY A 78 -4.96 -7.60 17.26
C GLY A 78 -5.62 -8.98 17.24
N SER A 79 -6.49 -9.29 18.21
CA SER A 79 -7.25 -10.55 18.24
C SER A 79 -8.48 -10.42 19.13
N VAL A 80 -9.66 -10.69 18.57
CA VAL A 80 -10.95 -10.70 19.31
C VAL A 80 -11.34 -12.13 19.63
N HIS A 81 -10.79 -12.68 20.71
CA HIS A 81 -10.97 -14.09 21.06
C HIS A 81 -12.16 -14.37 21.99
N HIS A 82 -12.57 -13.37 22.78
CA HIS A 82 -13.56 -13.52 23.86
C HIS A 82 -14.94 -13.02 23.43
N ASP A 83 -15.98 -13.47 24.15
CA ASP A 83 -17.36 -13.12 23.80
C ASP A 83 -17.72 -11.70 24.26
N PHE A 84 -17.28 -11.30 25.45
CA PHE A 84 -17.63 -10.01 26.04
C PHE A 84 -16.38 -9.22 26.44
N TYR A 85 -16.42 -7.92 26.17
CA TYR A 85 -15.39 -6.96 26.55
C TYR A 85 -16.03 -5.84 27.38
N LEU A 86 -15.33 -5.44 28.44
CA LEU A 86 -15.73 -4.33 29.30
C LEU A 86 -14.62 -3.29 29.30
N LEU A 87 -14.97 -2.07 28.92
CA LEU A 87 -14.07 -0.92 28.93
C LEU A 87 -14.50 0.02 30.05
N ASN A 88 -13.64 0.19 31.05
CA ASN A 88 -13.83 1.18 32.09
C ASN A 88 -12.91 2.37 31.82
N LEU A 89 -13.50 3.55 31.74
CA LEU A 89 -12.81 4.81 31.51
C LEU A 89 -12.93 5.69 32.74
N MET A 90 -11.79 6.07 33.30
CA MET A 90 -11.72 7.07 34.36
C MET A 90 -10.85 8.21 33.86
N TYR A 91 -11.42 9.41 33.80
CA TYR A 91 -10.70 10.60 33.40
C TYR A 91 -10.22 11.38 34.63
N ASN A 92 -9.05 12.00 34.51
CA ASN A 92 -8.56 12.97 35.47
C ASN A 92 -8.11 14.23 34.74
N THR A 93 -8.77 15.35 35.04
CA THR A 93 -8.49 16.64 34.43
C THR A 93 -7.71 17.51 35.41
N THR A 94 -6.38 17.53 35.30
CA THR A 94 -5.54 18.39 36.14
C THR A 94 -5.55 19.85 35.70
N LYS A 95 -5.85 20.13 34.42
CA LYS A 95 -5.82 21.48 33.81
C LYS A 95 -7.14 21.97 33.20
N VAL A 96 -8.18 21.14 33.16
CA VAL A 96 -9.46 21.45 32.51
C VAL A 96 -10.56 21.64 33.57
N ARG A 97 -10.45 22.69 34.39
CA ARG A 97 -11.44 22.96 35.47
C ARG A 97 -12.69 23.69 34.99
N ASP A 98 -12.61 24.35 33.84
CA ASP A 98 -13.65 25.23 33.32
C ASP A 98 -14.44 24.60 32.13
N LEU A 99 -14.30 23.30 31.89
CA LEU A 99 -15.13 22.54 30.93
C LEU A 99 -15.80 21.37 31.63
N GLN A 100 -17.05 21.11 31.24
CA GLN A 100 -17.82 19.96 31.64
C GLN A 100 -17.97 19.03 30.44
N ILE A 101 -17.80 17.72 30.65
CA ILE A 101 -18.08 16.72 29.62
C ILE A 101 -19.60 16.64 29.47
N ASP A 102 -20.08 16.78 28.24
CA ASP A 102 -21.49 16.59 27.94
C ASP A 102 -21.79 15.13 27.59
N SER A 103 -21.07 14.61 26.60
CA SER A 103 -21.25 13.26 26.08
C SER A 103 -19.91 12.63 25.69
N ILE A 104 -19.83 11.31 25.82
CA ILE A 104 -18.69 10.52 25.38
C ILE A 104 -19.20 9.46 24.40
N TYR A 105 -18.70 9.49 23.18
CA TYR A 105 -18.97 8.50 22.16
C TYR A 105 -17.77 7.58 21.99
N LEU A 106 -18.02 6.27 22.01
CA LEU A 106 -17.02 5.25 21.69
C LEU A 106 -17.38 4.64 20.35
N HIS A 107 -16.55 4.87 19.34
CA HIS A 107 -16.66 4.21 18.05
C HIS A 107 -15.75 2.99 18.06
N VAL A 108 -16.34 1.81 17.84
CA VAL A 108 -15.60 0.56 17.76
C VAL A 108 -15.55 0.12 16.31
N ILE A 109 -14.35 0.05 15.76
CA ILE A 109 -14.06 -0.38 14.40
C ILE A 109 -13.58 -1.82 14.47
N LEU A 110 -14.25 -2.71 13.76
CA LEU A 110 -13.94 -4.13 13.72
C LEU A 110 -13.98 -4.65 12.30
N GLN A 111 -13.12 -5.61 12.00
CA GLN A 111 -13.21 -6.34 10.74
C GLN A 111 -14.43 -7.26 10.80
N THR A 112 -15.34 -7.12 9.84
CA THR A 112 -16.56 -7.92 9.81
C THR A 112 -16.23 -9.41 9.56
N GLY A 113 -16.96 -10.29 10.22
CA GLY A 113 -16.74 -11.73 10.10
C GLY A 113 -17.04 -12.26 8.69
N GLY A 114 -17.98 -11.62 7.98
CA GLY A 114 -18.27 -11.93 6.57
C GLY A 114 -17.07 -11.64 5.67
N PHE A 115 -16.47 -10.44 5.79
CA PHE A 115 -15.25 -10.10 5.05
C PHE A 115 -14.11 -11.07 5.38
N THR A 116 -13.89 -11.38 6.66
CA THR A 116 -12.86 -12.36 7.05
C THR A 116 -13.05 -13.71 6.37
N ARG A 117 -14.28 -14.24 6.28
CA ARG A 117 -14.55 -15.52 5.60
C ARG A 117 -14.17 -15.46 4.12
N VAL A 118 -14.58 -14.41 3.42
CA VAL A 118 -14.26 -14.21 2.00
C VAL A 118 -12.75 -14.07 1.82
N TRP A 119 -12.11 -13.26 2.64
CA TRP A 119 -10.67 -12.99 2.60
C TRP A 119 -9.83 -14.26 2.81
N LEU A 120 -10.16 -15.06 3.83
CA LEU A 120 -9.47 -16.33 4.09
C LEU A 120 -9.70 -17.35 2.99
N SER A 121 -10.93 -17.43 2.46
CA SER A 121 -11.25 -18.35 1.36
C SER A 121 -10.46 -17.98 0.10
N LEU A 122 -10.40 -16.68 -0.21
CA LEU A 122 -9.64 -16.16 -1.35
C LEU A 122 -8.15 -16.50 -1.24
N LYS A 123 -7.51 -16.22 -0.09
CA LYS A 123 -6.11 -16.61 0.15
C LYS A 123 -5.89 -18.11 0.06
N THR A 124 -6.80 -18.91 0.60
CA THR A 124 -6.70 -20.38 0.59
C THR A 124 -6.75 -20.96 -0.83
N VAL A 125 -7.52 -20.35 -1.73
CA VAL A 125 -7.59 -20.75 -3.14
C VAL A 125 -6.40 -20.23 -3.94
N THR A 126 -5.98 -18.98 -3.73
CA THR A 126 -4.90 -18.37 -4.50
C THR A 126 -3.53 -18.91 -4.14
N PHE A 127 -3.27 -19.19 -2.85
CA PHE A 127 -1.99 -19.70 -2.37
C PHE A 127 -1.45 -20.94 -3.12
N PRO A 128 -2.21 -22.05 -3.26
CA PRO A 128 -1.71 -23.21 -4.01
C PRO A 128 -1.49 -22.92 -5.50
N LEU A 129 -2.26 -22.00 -6.10
CA LEU A 129 -2.06 -21.59 -7.50
C LEU A 129 -0.72 -20.87 -7.67
N ILE A 130 -0.41 -19.90 -6.80
CA ILE A 130 0.85 -19.16 -6.84
C ILE A 130 2.04 -20.09 -6.56
N ILE A 131 1.94 -20.98 -5.56
CA ILE A 131 2.97 -21.99 -5.30
C ILE A 131 3.20 -22.88 -6.53
N GLY A 132 2.12 -23.32 -7.19
CA GLY A 132 2.18 -24.08 -8.44
C GLY A 132 2.94 -23.33 -9.54
N LEU A 133 2.67 -22.03 -9.73
CA LEU A 133 3.34 -21.18 -10.70
C LEU A 133 4.82 -20.97 -10.37
N VAL A 134 5.17 -20.73 -9.10
CA VAL A 134 6.57 -20.58 -8.65
C VAL A 134 7.35 -21.88 -8.88
N ILE A 135 6.78 -23.03 -8.54
CA ILE A 135 7.39 -24.35 -8.80
C ILE A 135 7.54 -24.59 -10.30
N PHE A 136 6.51 -24.28 -11.09
CA PHE A 136 6.56 -24.39 -12.55
C PHE A 136 7.70 -23.55 -13.14
N PHE A 137 7.78 -22.28 -12.76
CA PHE A 137 8.80 -21.34 -13.22
C PHE A 137 10.21 -21.82 -12.86
N TRP A 138 10.43 -22.23 -11.60
CA TRP A 138 11.73 -22.74 -11.16
C TRP A 138 12.15 -24.03 -11.85
N ASN A 139 11.21 -24.96 -12.04
CA ASN A 139 11.45 -26.21 -12.77
C ASN A 139 11.82 -25.97 -14.23
N ARG A 140 11.33 -24.89 -14.86
CA ARG A 140 11.70 -24.49 -16.21
C ARG A 140 13.12 -23.91 -16.26
N ILE A 141 13.47 -23.02 -15.33
CA ILE A 141 14.81 -22.43 -15.24
C ILE A 141 15.88 -23.51 -15.04
N ARG A 142 15.63 -24.49 -14.17
CA ARG A 142 16.60 -25.58 -13.89
C ARG A 142 16.89 -26.52 -15.07
N LYS A 143 16.01 -26.57 -16.08
CA LYS A 143 16.21 -27.41 -17.28
C LYS A 143 17.10 -26.76 -18.33
N LEU A 144 17.42 -25.47 -18.17
CA LEU A 144 18.30 -24.76 -19.07
C LEU A 144 19.77 -25.08 -18.72
N SER A 145 20.61 -25.25 -19.74
CA SER A 145 22.05 -25.50 -19.57
C SER A 145 22.84 -24.26 -19.13
N ARG A 146 22.21 -23.07 -19.14
CA ARG A 146 22.78 -21.79 -18.68
C ARG A 146 22.43 -21.52 -17.21
N SER A 147 23.23 -20.69 -16.55
CA SER A 147 22.88 -20.13 -15.24
C SER A 147 21.73 -19.12 -15.36
N ALA A 148 20.90 -19.02 -14.32
CA ALA A 148 19.76 -18.12 -14.30
C ALA A 148 20.20 -16.65 -14.36
N ASN A 149 19.53 -15.87 -15.21
CA ASN A 149 19.73 -14.43 -15.35
C ASN A 149 19.28 -13.69 -14.08
N LEU A 150 19.74 -12.45 -13.93
CA LEU A 150 19.32 -11.58 -12.84
C LEU A 150 17.79 -11.39 -12.81
N LEU A 151 17.16 -11.09 -13.95
CA LEU A 151 15.70 -10.96 -14.03
C LEU A 151 14.95 -12.21 -13.55
N GLU A 152 15.37 -13.39 -14.00
CA GLU A 152 14.75 -14.67 -13.63
C GLU A 152 14.85 -14.91 -12.11
N LYS A 153 15.98 -14.53 -11.49
CA LYS A 153 16.17 -14.63 -10.04
C LYS A 153 15.28 -13.66 -9.27
N ILE A 154 15.13 -12.43 -9.76
CA ILE A 154 14.29 -11.41 -9.10
C ILE A 154 12.80 -11.74 -9.26
N ILE A 155 12.35 -12.21 -10.43
CA ILE A 155 10.98 -12.69 -10.64
C ILE A 155 10.68 -13.90 -9.72
N PHE A 156 11.62 -14.85 -9.62
CA PHE A 156 11.48 -15.97 -8.69
C PHE A 156 11.39 -15.51 -7.22
N GLY A 157 12.25 -14.56 -6.81
CA GLY A 157 12.22 -13.98 -5.47
C GLY A 157 10.91 -13.28 -5.15
N MET A 158 10.39 -12.47 -6.07
CA MET A 158 9.09 -11.82 -5.94
C MET A 158 7.92 -12.81 -5.89
N GLY A 159 7.97 -13.89 -6.69
CA GLY A 159 6.98 -14.97 -6.61
C GLY A 159 6.98 -15.68 -5.25
N LEU A 160 8.17 -15.86 -4.65
CA LEU A 160 8.31 -16.45 -3.32
C LEU A 160 7.77 -15.52 -2.22
N THR A 161 8.03 -14.22 -2.29
CA THR A 161 7.50 -13.26 -1.31
C THR A 161 5.98 -13.09 -1.43
N LEU A 162 5.43 -13.17 -2.65
CA LEU A 162 3.98 -13.23 -2.84
C LEU A 162 3.37 -14.50 -2.23
N ALA A 163 3.97 -15.67 -2.46
CA ALA A 163 3.52 -16.90 -1.83
C ALA A 163 3.57 -16.81 -0.29
N PHE A 164 4.57 -16.12 0.27
CA PHE A 164 4.65 -15.85 1.70
C PHE A 164 3.52 -14.93 2.19
N LEU A 165 3.14 -13.91 1.42
CA LEU A 165 2.02 -13.01 1.73
C LEU A 165 0.66 -13.72 1.69
N ASP A 166 0.46 -14.58 0.70
CA ASP A 166 -0.80 -15.30 0.45
C ASP A 166 -1.02 -16.50 1.36
N CYS A 167 0.03 -16.98 2.03
CA CYS A 167 -0.05 -18.11 2.94
C CYS A 167 -1.09 -17.84 4.05
N PRO A 168 -2.17 -18.63 4.15
CA PRO A 168 -3.36 -18.29 4.94
C PRO A 168 -3.18 -18.67 6.42
N ILE A 169 -2.16 -18.12 7.07
CA ILE A 169 -1.85 -18.40 8.48
C ILE A 169 -2.90 -17.83 9.44
N GLU A 170 -3.70 -16.86 8.97
CA GLU A 170 -4.80 -16.24 9.71
C GLU A 170 -5.83 -17.27 10.19
N TRP A 171 -5.96 -18.43 9.53
CA TRP A 171 -6.82 -19.53 9.99
C TRP A 171 -6.48 -19.95 11.43
N LEU A 172 -5.20 -19.84 11.83
CA LEU A 172 -4.76 -20.16 13.19
C LEU A 172 -5.38 -19.23 14.24
N THR A 173 -5.76 -18.00 13.87
CA THR A 173 -6.34 -17.02 14.81
C THR A 173 -7.76 -17.38 15.26
N LEU A 174 -8.46 -18.22 14.50
CA LEU A 174 -9.79 -18.72 14.88
C LEU A 174 -9.70 -19.77 16.01
N GLY A 175 -8.61 -20.54 16.04
CA GLY A 175 -8.37 -21.60 17.03
C GLY A 175 -7.55 -21.14 18.23
N MET A 176 -6.62 -20.21 18.04
CA MET A 176 -5.67 -19.76 19.06
C MET A 176 -5.63 -18.24 19.15
N LYS A 177 -5.41 -17.71 20.36
CA LYS A 177 -5.20 -16.28 20.57
C LYS A 177 -3.80 -15.89 20.09
N ILE A 178 -3.71 -15.22 18.95
CA ILE A 178 -2.46 -14.75 18.35
C ILE A 178 -2.51 -13.21 18.25
N PRO A 179 -2.00 -12.47 19.25
CA PRO A 179 -2.09 -11.01 19.28
C PRO A 179 -1.19 -10.33 18.24
N PHE A 180 -0.10 -10.98 17.81
CA PHE A 180 0.86 -10.43 16.84
C PHE A 180 0.44 -10.58 15.36
N MET A 181 -0.78 -11.04 15.09
CA MET A 181 -1.24 -11.33 13.73
C MET A 181 -1.17 -10.11 12.80
N LEU A 182 -1.55 -8.93 13.31
CA LEU A 182 -1.55 -7.68 12.54
C LEU A 182 -0.13 -7.32 12.12
N LEU A 183 0.78 -7.24 13.10
CA LEU A 183 2.20 -6.98 12.87
C LEU A 183 2.82 -7.96 11.86
N LEU A 184 2.49 -9.24 11.95
CA LEU A 184 2.99 -10.24 11.01
C LEU A 184 2.46 -10.02 9.58
N ASN A 185 1.21 -9.59 9.44
CA ASN A 185 0.62 -9.26 8.15
C ASN A 185 1.23 -8.01 7.53
N ASP A 186 1.51 -6.96 8.31
CA ASP A 186 2.17 -5.76 7.78
C ASP A 186 3.61 -6.07 7.36
N ILE A 187 4.35 -6.86 8.17
CA ILE A 187 5.70 -7.31 7.81
C ILE A 187 5.68 -8.10 6.49
N ARG A 188 4.71 -9.01 6.33
CA ARG A 188 4.53 -9.78 5.08
C ARG A 188 4.28 -8.87 3.88
N GLN A 189 3.38 -7.90 4.02
CA GLN A 189 3.07 -6.92 2.97
C GLN A 189 4.29 -6.05 2.64
N GLY A 190 5.01 -5.56 3.66
CA GLY A 190 6.22 -4.77 3.50
C GLY A 190 7.33 -5.53 2.75
N ILE A 191 7.54 -6.82 3.06
CA ILE A 191 8.49 -7.67 2.34
C ILE A 191 8.09 -7.82 0.87
N PHE A 192 6.81 -8.02 0.57
CA PHE A 192 6.33 -8.11 -0.81
C PHE A 192 6.53 -6.78 -1.57
N TYR A 193 6.19 -5.64 -0.97
CA TYR A 193 6.38 -4.33 -1.61
C TYR A 193 7.85 -3.99 -1.85
N CYS A 194 8.74 -4.34 -0.92
CA CYS A 194 10.18 -4.21 -1.12
C CYS A 194 10.67 -5.06 -2.32
N ALA A 195 10.19 -6.31 -2.42
CA ALA A 195 10.51 -7.18 -3.55
C ALA A 195 9.95 -6.66 -4.88
N LEU A 196 8.73 -6.11 -4.88
CA LEU A 196 8.07 -5.55 -6.07
C LEU A 196 8.80 -4.30 -6.57
N LEU A 197 9.15 -3.37 -5.68
CA LEU A 197 9.93 -2.18 -6.05
C LEU A 197 11.33 -2.55 -6.56
N SER A 198 11.97 -3.53 -5.92
CA SER A 198 13.25 -4.07 -6.39
C SER A 198 13.12 -4.69 -7.77
N PHE A 199 12.02 -5.41 -8.04
CA PHE A 199 11.71 -5.95 -9.36
C PHE A 199 11.56 -4.83 -10.39
N TRP A 200 10.76 -3.78 -10.14
CA TRP A 200 10.59 -2.70 -11.12
C TRP A 200 11.90 -1.97 -11.44
N ILE A 201 12.75 -1.71 -10.45
CA ILE A 201 14.04 -1.06 -10.66
C ILE A 201 14.94 -1.92 -11.57
N VAL A 202 15.06 -3.21 -11.26
CA VAL A 202 15.88 -4.13 -12.06
C VAL A 202 15.29 -4.32 -13.45
N PHE A 203 13.96 -4.45 -13.56
CA PHE A 203 13.25 -4.62 -14.83
C PHE A 203 13.47 -3.43 -15.77
N CYS A 204 13.21 -2.21 -15.28
CA CYS A 204 13.45 -0.98 -16.05
C CYS A 204 14.93 -0.82 -16.37
N GLY A 205 15.81 -1.17 -15.43
CA GLY A 205 17.25 -1.11 -15.63
C GLY A 205 17.77 -2.04 -16.72
N GLU A 206 17.25 -3.26 -16.80
CA GLU A 206 17.66 -4.21 -17.84
C GLU A 206 17.13 -3.84 -19.23
N HIS A 207 15.96 -3.22 -19.33
CA HIS A 207 15.31 -2.90 -20.63
C HIS A 207 15.60 -1.49 -21.14
N MET A 208 15.93 -0.52 -20.27
CA MET A 208 16.04 0.90 -20.64
C MET A 208 17.43 1.51 -20.40
N MET A 209 18.36 0.83 -19.72
CA MET A 209 19.70 1.39 -19.47
C MET A 209 20.80 0.71 -20.32
N ASP A 210 21.46 1.52 -21.15
CA ASP A 210 22.61 1.16 -21.99
C ASP A 210 23.93 0.97 -21.21
N LYS A 211 23.90 0.23 -20.09
CA LYS A 211 25.12 -0.17 -19.39
C LYS A 211 25.56 -1.56 -19.86
N VAL A 212 26.79 -1.65 -20.36
CA VAL A 212 27.42 -2.81 -21.04
C VAL A 212 27.52 -4.09 -20.17
N ILE A 213 27.13 -4.06 -18.88
CA ILE A 213 27.21 -5.23 -17.97
C ILE A 213 25.86 -5.45 -17.27
N ARG A 214 24.96 -6.21 -17.94
CA ARG A 214 23.53 -6.34 -17.58
C ARG A 214 23.17 -7.39 -16.50
N ASN A 215 24.12 -8.15 -15.95
CA ASN A 215 23.81 -9.35 -15.12
C ASN A 215 24.39 -9.34 -13.69
N ARG A 216 24.67 -8.16 -13.11
CA ARG A 216 25.16 -8.05 -11.73
C ARG A 216 24.27 -7.15 -10.89
N VAL A 217 23.80 -7.67 -9.76
CA VAL A 217 23.07 -6.90 -8.73
C VAL A 217 23.85 -5.67 -8.28
N SER A 218 25.19 -5.74 -8.27
CA SER A 218 26.06 -4.65 -7.86
C SER A 218 25.90 -3.37 -8.69
N VAL A 219 25.39 -3.47 -9.92
CA VAL A 219 25.13 -2.30 -10.78
C VAL A 219 23.97 -1.46 -10.23
N TYR A 220 22.99 -2.11 -9.60
CA TYR A 220 21.79 -1.49 -9.05
C TYR A 220 21.90 -1.20 -7.54
N TRP A 221 23.10 -1.26 -6.98
CA TRP A 221 23.31 -1.19 -5.54
C TRP A 221 22.80 0.13 -4.95
N LYS A 222 22.90 1.25 -5.67
CA LYS A 222 22.46 2.56 -5.15
C LYS A 222 20.94 2.60 -5.00
N GLU A 223 20.24 2.14 -6.02
CA GLU A 223 18.78 2.12 -6.09
C GLU A 223 18.19 1.09 -5.12
N LEU A 224 18.74 -0.13 -5.09
CA LEU A 224 18.31 -1.18 -4.15
C LEU A 224 18.62 -0.82 -2.69
N THR A 225 19.75 -0.15 -2.42
CA THR A 225 20.06 0.32 -1.05
C THR A 225 19.07 1.38 -0.61
N ALA A 226 18.64 2.29 -1.49
CA ALA A 226 17.61 3.27 -1.15
C ALA A 226 16.27 2.60 -0.78
N VAL A 227 15.82 1.61 -1.56
CA VAL A 227 14.62 0.82 -1.26
C VAL A 227 14.79 0.04 0.05
N GLY A 228 15.96 -0.57 0.26
CA GLY A 228 16.27 -1.33 1.46
C GLY A 228 16.26 -0.47 2.73
N ILE A 229 16.88 0.72 2.69
CA ILE A 229 16.87 1.68 3.80
C ILE A 229 15.44 2.15 4.08
N GLY A 230 14.67 2.53 3.05
CA GLY A 230 13.28 2.95 3.22
C GLY A 230 12.41 1.85 3.87
N SER A 231 12.55 0.62 3.38
CA SER A 231 11.82 -0.54 3.92
C SER A 231 12.25 -0.85 5.37
N LEU A 232 13.54 -0.70 5.69
CA LEU A 232 14.05 -0.88 7.05
C LEU A 232 13.52 0.20 8.01
N CYS A 233 13.45 1.45 7.57
CA CYS A 233 12.87 2.55 8.34
C CYS A 233 11.38 2.28 8.65
N LEU A 234 10.60 1.87 7.65
CA LEU A 234 9.19 1.50 7.84
C LEU A 234 9.05 0.28 8.76
N PHE A 235 9.91 -0.73 8.62
CA PHE A 235 9.92 -1.88 9.51
C PHE A 235 10.18 -1.51 10.98
N ILE A 236 11.14 -0.61 11.23
CA ILE A 236 11.41 -0.10 12.58
C ILE A 236 10.19 0.66 13.11
N PHE A 237 9.56 1.49 12.27
CA PHE A 237 8.35 2.22 12.64
C PHE A 237 7.23 1.26 13.06
N GLU A 238 6.94 0.22 12.27
CA GLU A 238 5.93 -0.79 12.60
C GLU A 238 6.23 -1.53 13.91
N ILE A 239 7.49 -1.88 14.18
CA ILE A 239 7.87 -2.49 15.46
C ILE A 239 7.68 -1.51 16.63
N CYS A 240 8.01 -0.24 16.44
CA CYS A 240 7.84 0.77 17.49
C CYS A 240 6.37 1.08 17.77
N GLU A 241 5.50 1.06 16.76
CA GLU A 241 4.06 1.28 16.92
C GLU A 241 3.34 -0.02 17.30
N ARG A 242 3.16 -0.93 16.34
CA ARG A 242 2.40 -2.18 16.52
C ARG A 242 3.10 -3.18 17.44
N GLY A 243 4.44 -3.19 17.47
CA GLY A 243 5.17 -4.06 18.39
C GLY A 243 4.98 -3.68 19.87
N VAL A 244 4.94 -2.38 20.19
CA VAL A 244 4.65 -1.90 21.56
C VAL A 244 3.19 -2.14 21.93
N GLN A 245 2.26 -1.97 20.97
CA GLN A 245 0.83 -2.23 21.15
C GLN A 245 0.52 -3.66 21.61
N LEU A 246 1.38 -4.65 21.31
CA LEU A 246 1.22 -6.03 21.81
C LEU A 246 1.30 -6.14 23.34
N THR A 247 2.06 -5.25 23.97
CA THR A 247 2.20 -5.20 25.43
C THR A 247 1.27 -4.19 26.07
N ASN A 248 1.06 -3.05 25.41
CA ASN A 248 0.15 -2.02 25.86
C ASN A 248 -0.79 -1.63 24.70
N PRO A 249 -2.02 -2.17 24.65
CA PRO A 249 -2.95 -1.90 23.55
C PRO A 249 -3.44 -0.45 23.51
N PHE A 250 -3.19 0.33 24.56
CA PHE A 250 -3.52 1.75 24.63
C PHE A 250 -2.38 2.65 24.14
N PHE A 251 -1.24 2.09 23.77
CA PHE A 251 -0.12 2.88 23.26
C PHE A 251 -0.41 3.38 21.84
N THR A 252 -0.02 4.62 21.57
CA THR A 252 0.01 5.19 20.22
C THR A 252 1.15 6.21 20.14
N ILE A 253 1.96 6.12 19.11
CA ILE A 253 3.08 7.04 18.89
C ILE A 253 2.59 8.48 18.66
N TRP A 254 1.36 8.62 18.16
CA TRP A 254 0.70 9.88 17.84
C TRP A 254 0.19 10.65 19.07
N ALA A 255 0.26 10.05 20.27
CA ALA A 255 -0.10 10.74 21.51
C ALA A 255 0.97 11.74 21.98
N ASP A 256 2.24 11.53 21.61
CA ASP A 256 3.32 12.41 22.01
C ASP A 256 3.39 13.67 21.13
N ASN A 257 3.83 14.78 21.71
CA ASN A 257 3.96 16.07 21.01
C ASN A 257 4.91 15.98 19.81
N ILE A 258 5.88 15.07 19.86
CA ILE A 258 6.79 14.78 18.74
C ILE A 258 6.03 14.08 17.60
N GLY A 259 5.23 13.05 17.92
CA GLY A 259 4.41 12.32 16.94
C GLY A 259 3.43 13.23 16.22
N LYS A 260 2.73 14.10 16.96
CA LYS A 260 1.84 15.12 16.36
C LYS A 260 2.57 16.10 15.44
N ARG A 261 3.78 16.55 15.79
CA ARG A 261 4.57 17.47 14.94
C ARG A 261 5.03 16.82 13.64
N VAL A 262 5.27 15.52 13.64
CA VAL A 262 5.57 14.75 12.43
C VAL A 262 4.29 14.56 11.60
N ALA A 263 3.18 14.16 12.23
CA ALA A 263 1.88 14.01 11.58
C ALA A 263 1.38 15.31 10.91
N VAL A 264 1.46 16.45 11.59
CA VAL A 264 1.02 17.74 11.04
C VAL A 264 1.91 18.20 9.89
N LYS A 265 3.21 17.85 9.90
CA LYS A 265 4.11 18.11 8.76
C LYS A 265 3.76 17.24 7.54
N GLU A 266 3.26 16.04 7.75
CA GLU A 266 2.80 15.13 6.68
C GLU A 266 1.32 15.34 6.28
N GLY A 267 0.47 15.86 7.16
CA GLY A 267 -0.94 16.16 6.90
C GLY A 267 -1.19 17.44 6.12
N ASN A 268 -0.15 18.25 5.89
CA ASN A 268 -0.23 19.46 5.05
C ASN A 268 -0.18 19.15 3.54
N TRP A 269 -0.05 17.87 3.18
CA TRP A 269 -0.34 17.42 1.82
C TRP A 269 -1.86 17.41 1.65
N LYS A 270 -2.38 18.43 0.96
CA LYS A 270 -3.79 18.53 0.57
C LYS A 270 -4.18 17.34 -0.31
N TRP A 271 -4.56 16.23 0.30
CA TRP A 271 -5.45 15.28 -0.35
C TRP A 271 -6.78 16.01 -0.50
N GLY A 272 -7.20 16.23 -1.76
CA GLY A 272 -8.45 16.92 -2.05
C GLY A 272 -9.58 16.27 -1.28
N THR A 273 -10.09 16.95 -0.26
CA THR A 273 -11.34 16.63 0.39
C THR A 273 -12.42 16.89 -0.65
N GLY A 274 -12.81 15.84 -1.38
CA GLY A 274 -14.04 15.84 -2.15
C GLY A 274 -15.21 15.95 -1.19
N SER A 275 -15.50 17.18 -0.76
CA SER A 275 -16.77 17.55 -0.15
C SER A 275 -17.84 17.40 -1.24
N TRP A 276 -18.49 16.25 -1.29
CA TRP A 276 -19.72 16.10 -2.04
C TRP A 276 -20.80 16.83 -1.22
N HIS A 277 -21.05 18.09 -1.56
CA HIS A 277 -22.32 18.71 -1.23
C HIS A 277 -23.39 17.98 -2.05
N ALA A 278 -24.09 17.04 -1.42
CA ALA A 278 -25.40 16.64 -1.90
C ALA A 278 -26.32 17.84 -1.69
N SER A 279 -26.65 18.54 -2.77
CA SER A 279 -27.80 19.43 -2.78
C SER A 279 -29.04 18.57 -2.53
N GLU A 280 -29.74 18.84 -1.43
CA GLU A 280 -31.12 18.41 -1.23
C GLU A 280 -31.99 19.17 -2.23
N ASP A 281 -32.17 18.59 -3.41
CA ASP A 281 -33.28 18.93 -4.28
C ASP A 281 -34.38 17.89 -4.07
N ASP A 282 -35.43 18.35 -3.41
CA ASP A 282 -36.70 17.70 -3.14
C ASP A 282 -37.47 17.62 -4.47
N ASP A 283 -37.69 16.41 -4.99
CA ASP A 283 -38.82 16.14 -5.89
C ASP A 283 -39.16 14.65 -5.91
N SER A 284 -40.38 14.37 -5.48
CA SER A 284 -41.02 13.07 -5.43
C SER A 284 -41.28 12.51 -6.83
N GLU A 285 -40.69 11.35 -7.14
CA GLU A 285 -41.27 10.41 -8.12
C GLU A 285 -41.04 8.97 -7.66
N ASN A 286 -42.15 8.26 -7.42
CA ASN A 286 -42.17 6.84 -7.09
C ASN A 286 -41.65 6.05 -8.28
N LEU A 287 -40.41 5.57 -8.18
CA LEU A 287 -39.86 4.57 -9.08
C LEU A 287 -39.38 3.41 -8.21
N ASP A 288 -40.15 2.32 -8.24
CA ASP A 288 -39.80 1.02 -7.67
C ASP A 288 -38.54 0.49 -8.37
N LEU A 289 -37.38 0.98 -7.95
CA LEU A 289 -36.09 0.44 -8.31
C LEU A 289 -35.78 -0.72 -7.37
N ASP A 290 -35.71 -1.90 -7.99
CA ASP A 290 -35.12 -3.15 -7.52
C ASP A 290 -34.15 -2.93 -6.37
N GLU A 291 -34.29 -3.72 -5.29
CA GLU A 291 -33.46 -3.70 -4.08
C GLU A 291 -31.97 -3.85 -4.43
N THR A 292 -31.31 -2.78 -4.87
CA THR A 292 -29.88 -2.77 -5.14
C THR A 292 -29.21 -2.85 -3.78
N GLN A 293 -28.83 -4.06 -3.39
CA GLN A 293 -28.02 -4.29 -2.21
C GLN A 293 -26.84 -3.30 -2.23
N PRO A 294 -26.60 -2.56 -1.14
CA PRO A 294 -25.52 -1.58 -1.11
C PRO A 294 -24.19 -2.30 -1.39
N LEU A 295 -23.57 -1.97 -2.52
CA LEU A 295 -22.27 -2.51 -2.89
C LEU A 295 -21.22 -1.98 -1.91
N GLU A 296 -20.58 -2.89 -1.18
CA GLU A 296 -19.53 -2.57 -0.20
C GLU A 296 -18.19 -2.27 -0.92
N TYR A 297 -18.06 -1.05 -1.43
CA TYR A 297 -16.90 -0.60 -2.24
C TYR A 297 -15.55 -0.83 -1.56
N THR A 298 -15.46 -0.64 -0.25
CA THR A 298 -14.21 -0.84 0.50
C THR A 298 -13.74 -2.29 0.45
N SER A 299 -14.65 -3.25 0.63
CA SER A 299 -14.33 -4.67 0.57
C SER A 299 -13.97 -5.13 -0.85
N ALA A 300 -14.67 -4.58 -1.86
CA ALA A 300 -14.39 -4.80 -3.27
C ALA A 300 -13.01 -4.25 -3.66
N PHE A 301 -12.62 -3.08 -3.14
CA PHE A 301 -11.30 -2.52 -3.36
C PHE A 301 -10.20 -3.43 -2.79
N PHE A 302 -10.30 -3.85 -1.53
CA PHE A 302 -9.28 -4.72 -0.92
C PHE A 302 -9.13 -6.06 -1.65
N THR A 303 -10.24 -6.72 -1.96
CA THR A 303 -10.23 -8.01 -2.68
C THR A 303 -9.77 -7.84 -4.13
N GLY A 304 -10.16 -6.74 -4.79
CA GLY A 304 -9.75 -6.40 -6.15
C GLY A 304 -8.24 -6.15 -6.26
N VAL A 305 -7.68 -5.33 -5.37
CA VAL A 305 -6.23 -5.06 -5.30
C VAL A 305 -5.46 -6.36 -5.02
N PHE A 306 -5.95 -7.20 -4.10
CA PHE A 306 -5.35 -8.51 -3.83
C PHE A 306 -5.31 -9.40 -5.09
N CYS A 307 -6.43 -9.49 -5.82
CA CYS A 307 -6.51 -10.29 -7.05
C CYS A 307 -5.60 -9.72 -8.14
N MET A 308 -5.58 -8.40 -8.29
CA MET A 308 -4.75 -7.70 -9.28
C MET A 308 -3.26 -8.03 -9.08
N TRP A 309 -2.74 -7.91 -7.85
CA TRP A 309 -1.33 -8.22 -7.57
C TRP A 309 -0.99 -9.70 -7.81
N ASN A 310 -1.91 -10.59 -7.45
CA ASN A 310 -1.74 -12.03 -7.68
C ASN A 310 -1.74 -12.40 -9.16
N ILE A 311 -2.67 -11.84 -9.94
CA ILE A 311 -2.70 -12.02 -11.38
C ILE A 311 -1.46 -11.41 -12.04
N TYR A 312 -1.05 -10.22 -11.61
CA TYR A 312 0.15 -9.54 -12.11
C TYR A 312 1.41 -10.40 -11.94
N ALA A 313 1.69 -10.83 -10.70
CA ALA A 313 2.85 -11.66 -10.43
C ALA A 313 2.77 -13.05 -11.06
N GLY A 314 1.57 -13.65 -11.06
CA GLY A 314 1.32 -14.93 -11.75
C GLY A 314 1.58 -14.84 -13.25
N SER A 315 1.19 -13.73 -13.88
CA SER A 315 1.46 -13.44 -15.29
C SER A 315 2.95 -13.27 -15.54
N LEU A 316 3.68 -12.58 -14.66
CA LEU A 316 5.14 -12.46 -14.78
C LEU A 316 5.83 -13.82 -14.67
N LEU A 317 5.43 -14.67 -13.70
CA LEU A 317 5.96 -16.03 -13.55
C LEU A 317 5.66 -16.91 -14.76
N PHE A 318 4.52 -16.70 -15.43
CA PHE A 318 4.14 -17.49 -16.60
C PHE A 318 4.82 -16.99 -17.88
N LEU A 319 4.76 -15.69 -18.16
CA LEU A 319 5.25 -15.08 -19.41
C LEU A 319 6.78 -15.07 -19.51
N TYR A 320 7.47 -14.86 -18.39
CA TYR A 320 8.94 -14.89 -18.38
C TYR A 320 9.50 -16.32 -18.22
N ALA A 321 8.64 -17.35 -18.21
CA ALA A 321 9.09 -18.73 -18.12
C ALA A 321 9.78 -19.17 -19.43
N PRO A 322 10.94 -19.86 -19.37
CA PRO A 322 11.60 -20.37 -20.56
C PRO A 322 10.70 -21.34 -21.38
N SER A 323 10.51 -21.04 -22.68
CA SER A 323 9.75 -21.90 -23.60
C SER A 323 10.54 -23.16 -24.01
N LYS A 324 9.84 -24.23 -24.41
CA LYS A 324 10.51 -25.46 -24.90
C LYS A 324 11.09 -25.18 -26.29
N LYS A 325 12.40 -25.40 -26.47
CA LYS A 325 12.99 -25.46 -27.81
C LYS A 325 12.47 -26.71 -28.53
N ASN A 326 12.02 -26.56 -29.78
CA ASN A 326 11.59 -27.68 -30.60
C ASN A 326 12.84 -28.47 -31.03
N PRO A 327 12.99 -29.76 -30.65
CA PRO A 327 14.19 -30.55 -30.96
C PRO A 327 14.36 -30.86 -32.45
N ASN A 328 13.42 -30.47 -33.31
CA ASN A 328 13.42 -30.74 -34.74
C ASN A 328 13.98 -29.60 -35.62
N LEU A 329 14.54 -28.54 -35.01
CA LEU A 329 15.16 -27.43 -35.75
C LEU A 329 16.70 -27.55 -35.71
N PRO A 330 17.39 -27.46 -36.85
CA PRO A 330 18.86 -27.54 -36.93
C PRO A 330 19.56 -26.55 -35.99
N GLU A 331 20.69 -26.94 -35.43
CA GLU A 331 21.45 -26.16 -34.44
C GLU A 331 21.99 -24.82 -34.99
N ASP A 332 22.06 -24.67 -36.31
CA ASP A 332 22.63 -23.49 -36.99
C ASP A 332 21.67 -22.29 -37.10
N GLU A 333 20.34 -22.51 -37.05
CA GLU A 333 19.34 -21.41 -37.00
C GLU A 333 19.07 -20.94 -35.56
N GLN A 334 19.68 -21.60 -34.57
CA GLN A 334 19.30 -21.49 -33.17
C GLN A 334 20.23 -20.60 -32.33
N SER A 335 21.33 -20.11 -32.92
CA SER A 335 22.20 -19.09 -32.34
C SER A 335 21.77 -17.66 -32.67
N ASP A 336 20.97 -17.46 -33.71
CA ASP A 336 20.57 -16.12 -34.18
C ASP A 336 19.34 -15.55 -33.44
N GLU A 337 18.45 -16.39 -32.93
CA GLU A 337 17.30 -15.92 -32.12
C GLU A 337 17.71 -15.32 -30.75
N ARG A 338 18.99 -15.42 -30.37
CA ARG A 338 19.49 -14.79 -29.14
C ARG A 338 19.99 -13.35 -29.36
N GLY A 339 19.80 -12.83 -30.57
CA GLY A 339 20.17 -11.47 -30.99
C GLY A 339 19.00 -10.60 -31.44
N GLU A 340 17.73 -11.03 -31.32
CA GLU A 340 16.61 -10.08 -31.41
C GLU A 340 16.54 -9.27 -30.12
N GLU A 341 17.42 -8.27 -30.03
CA GLU A 341 17.07 -7.01 -29.41
C GLU A 341 15.69 -6.60 -29.95
N ILE A 342 14.79 -6.20 -29.07
CA ILE A 342 13.66 -5.36 -29.48
C ILE A 342 14.29 -4.03 -29.92
N GLU A 343 14.87 -4.00 -31.12
CA GLU A 343 15.15 -2.77 -31.83
C GLU A 343 13.78 -2.13 -32.09
N PHE A 344 13.41 -1.17 -31.25
CA PHE A 344 12.57 -0.09 -31.73
C PHE A 344 13.31 0.46 -32.95
N SER A 345 12.80 0.17 -34.15
CA SER A 345 13.32 0.70 -35.40
C SER A 345 13.39 2.22 -35.29
N GLN A 346 14.55 2.74 -34.92
CA GLN A 346 14.92 4.10 -35.25
C GLN A 346 14.83 4.15 -36.77
N ILE A 347 13.91 4.96 -37.27
CA ILE A 347 13.86 5.29 -38.69
C ILE A 347 15.22 5.93 -38.99
N ASN A 348 16.14 5.14 -39.57
CA ASN A 348 17.44 5.61 -40.00
C ASN A 348 17.25 6.68 -41.08
N SER A 349 17.66 7.91 -40.77
CA SER A 349 17.74 9.04 -41.70
C SER A 349 18.80 8.87 -42.81
N GLU A 350 19.33 7.67 -43.03
CA GLU A 350 20.39 7.42 -44.03
C GLU A 350 19.88 6.81 -45.35
N ALA A 351 18.58 6.56 -45.48
CA ALA A 351 17.99 6.10 -46.75
C ALA A 351 17.78 7.20 -47.82
N VAL A 352 18.36 8.40 -47.65
CA VAL A 352 18.31 9.48 -48.65
C VAL A 352 19.59 9.54 -49.51
N ALA A 353 20.64 8.77 -49.20
CA ALA A 353 21.96 8.97 -49.81
C ALA A 353 22.28 8.10 -51.05
N LEU A 354 21.34 7.33 -51.61
CA LEU A 354 21.59 6.52 -52.82
C LEU A 354 20.41 6.56 -53.81
N ALA A 355 20.30 7.67 -54.54
CA ALA A 355 19.59 7.72 -55.82
C ALA A 355 20.50 8.36 -56.88
N PRO A 356 20.51 7.87 -58.13
CA PRO A 356 21.49 8.25 -59.14
C PRO A 356 21.29 9.68 -59.61
N ARG A 357 22.41 10.41 -59.71
CA ARG A 357 22.50 11.78 -60.21
C ARG A 357 22.23 11.82 -61.72
N SER A 358 20.98 11.99 -62.11
CA SER A 358 20.62 12.38 -63.48
C SER A 358 20.78 13.89 -63.67
N ARG A 359 21.48 14.22 -64.76
CA ARG A 359 21.82 15.54 -65.33
C ARG A 359 20.78 16.64 -65.09
N GLU A 360 21.24 17.77 -64.56
CA GLU A 360 20.96 19.12 -65.09
C GLU A 360 21.82 20.15 -64.34
N ASN A 361 22.93 20.56 -64.96
CA ASN A 361 23.54 21.88 -64.75
C ASN A 361 24.57 22.12 -65.86
N ASP A 362 24.09 22.59 -67.00
CA ASP A 362 24.84 23.47 -67.91
C ASP A 362 23.84 24.51 -68.40
N GLY A 363 23.81 25.68 -67.75
CA GLY A 363 22.84 26.71 -68.11
C GLY A 363 22.73 27.94 -67.21
N GLN A 364 23.60 28.13 -66.21
CA GLN A 364 23.46 29.29 -65.31
C GLN A 364 24.77 30.00 -64.97
N ASN A 365 25.74 29.97 -65.90
CA ASN A 365 26.89 30.90 -65.92
C ASN A 365 26.95 31.77 -67.20
N SER A 366 25.86 31.83 -67.98
CA SER A 366 25.76 32.67 -69.19
C SER A 366 24.82 33.88 -69.04
N PHE A 367 24.17 34.09 -67.89
CA PHE A 367 23.16 35.15 -67.74
C PHE A 367 23.58 36.32 -66.83
N LEU A 368 24.66 36.18 -66.06
CA LEU A 368 25.20 37.25 -65.20
C LEU A 368 26.43 37.98 -65.77
N SER A 369 26.94 37.57 -66.94
CA SER A 369 28.01 38.28 -67.66
C SER A 369 27.50 39.19 -68.80
N THR A 370 26.20 39.18 -69.09
CA THR A 370 25.59 39.99 -70.19
C THR A 370 24.80 41.20 -69.70
N LEU A 371 24.38 41.27 -68.43
CA LEU A 371 23.65 42.44 -67.89
C LEU A 371 24.54 43.53 -67.25
N GLN A 372 25.87 43.35 -67.22
CA GLN A 372 26.80 44.37 -66.73
C GLN A 372 27.64 45.02 -67.84
N LYS A 373 27.34 44.75 -69.12
CA LYS A 373 28.03 45.33 -70.29
C LYS A 373 27.12 46.15 -71.24
N SER A 374 25.94 46.55 -70.80
CA SER A 374 25.00 47.41 -71.57
C SER A 374 24.46 48.61 -70.78
N ALA A 375 25.17 49.06 -69.76
CA ALA A 375 24.89 50.33 -69.07
C ALA A 375 26.20 50.98 -68.59
N MET A 376 27.15 51.11 -69.51
CA MET A 376 28.23 52.08 -69.47
C MET A 376 28.97 51.94 -70.80
N ASP A 377 29.03 53.04 -71.53
CA ASP A 377 29.80 53.21 -72.77
C ASP A 377 31.22 52.65 -72.70
#